data_AF-A0A971VSL8-F1
#
_entry.id   AF-A0A971VSL8-F1
#
_cell.length_a   1.000
_cell.length_b   1.000
_cell.length_c   1.000
_cell.angle_alpha   90.00
_cell.angle_beta   90.00
_cell.angle_gamma   90.00
#
_symmetry.space_group_name_H-M   'P 1'
#
loop_
_entity.id
_entity.type
_entity.pdbx_description
1 polymer ?
#
loop_
_entity_poly.entity_id
_entity_poly.type
_entity_poly.pdbx_seq_one_letter_code
_entity_poly.pdbx_strand_id
1 'polypeptide(L)'
;MKGVKTLGGEIFNIAISGLSERQILYLLWTAAAALSVVTVFVIIKAGKAYKRRQEIVGEQMAQMERDRALYEKYKNADFETLKNAEPRELIYGLALQVQAQVQNAPNPNELFMSLPSFQRYIYSLDIFLEDTEKSLSSFFRNNGEPLLSSAIDALRETGLLTTEIERLCLMFDKDSEVSFDEEYIKKADESFGDSFNRETALKKIKEYILRENSESDKNC
;
A
#
# COMPACT_ATOMS: atom_id res chain seq x y z
N MET A 1 -17.56 51.12 28.06
CA MET A 1 -17.84 50.23 26.92
C MET A 1 -18.12 51.11 25.69
N LYS A 2 -17.12 51.38 24.86
CA LYS A 2 -17.33 52.04 23.56
C LYS A 2 -17.65 50.93 22.55
N GLY A 3 -18.88 50.94 22.05
CA GLY A 3 -19.34 50.03 21.01
C GLY A 3 -18.50 50.22 19.76
N VAL A 4 -17.93 49.13 19.27
CA VAL A 4 -17.26 49.04 17.98
C VAL A 4 -18.32 49.27 16.91
N LYS A 5 -18.45 50.51 16.44
CA LYS A 5 -19.16 50.80 15.19
C LYS A 5 -18.28 50.27 14.06
N THR A 6 -18.69 49.14 13.48
CA THR A 6 -18.02 48.54 12.35
C THR A 6 -18.19 49.45 11.13
N LEU A 7 -17.07 50.00 10.64
CA LEU A 7 -16.97 50.84 9.44
C LEU A 7 -17.70 50.27 8.21
N GLY A 8 -17.90 48.94 8.15
CA GLY A 8 -18.66 48.30 7.07
C GLY A 8 -20.15 48.65 7.03
N GLY A 9 -20.78 48.95 8.18
CA GLY A 9 -22.21 49.27 8.23
C GLY A 9 -22.56 50.69 7.74
N GLU A 10 -21.67 51.65 7.97
CA GLU A 10 -21.88 53.04 7.55
C GLU A 10 -21.62 53.22 6.04
N ILE A 11 -20.66 52.50 5.46
CA ILE A 11 -20.39 52.52 4.01
C ILE A 11 -21.53 51.85 3.22
N PHE A 12 -22.13 50.78 3.75
CA PHE A 12 -23.27 50.11 3.13
C PHE A 12 -24.54 50.96 3.17
N ASN A 13 -24.78 51.69 4.27
CA ASN A 13 -25.93 52.60 4.40
C ASN A 13 -25.83 53.82 3.46
N ILE A 14 -24.62 54.36 3.24
CA ILE A 14 -24.43 55.51 2.33
C ILE A 14 -24.67 55.08 0.87
N ALA A 15 -24.22 53.89 0.46
CA ALA A 15 -24.38 53.38 -0.90
C ALA A 15 -25.85 53.08 -1.29
N ILE A 16 -26.72 52.81 -0.30
CA ILE A 16 -28.13 52.45 -0.53
C ILE A 16 -29.07 53.67 -0.44
N SER A 17 -28.63 54.76 0.18
CA SER A 17 -29.44 55.97 0.41
C SER A 17 -29.89 56.73 -0.84
N GLY A 18 -29.32 56.44 -2.01
CA GLY A 18 -29.66 57.05 -3.31
C GLY A 18 -30.34 56.12 -4.32
N LEU A 19 -30.62 54.86 -3.95
CA LEU A 19 -31.25 53.88 -4.85
C LEU A 19 -32.75 53.74 -4.58
N SER A 20 -33.55 53.66 -5.65
CA SER A 20 -34.99 53.40 -5.51
C SER A 20 -35.26 52.02 -4.90
N GLU A 21 -36.35 51.84 -4.14
CA GLU A 21 -36.72 50.54 -3.54
C GLU A 21 -36.70 49.39 -4.56
N ARG A 22 -37.09 49.66 -5.81
CA ARG A 22 -37.05 48.70 -6.91
C ARG A 22 -35.63 48.26 -7.28
N GLN A 23 -34.65 49.16 -7.22
CA GLN A 23 -33.24 48.84 -7.49
C GLN A 23 -32.61 48.07 -6.33
N ILE A 24 -32.98 48.39 -5.09
CA ILE A 24 -32.56 47.63 -3.89
C ILE A 24 -33.09 46.20 -3.96
N LEU A 25 -34.38 46.04 -4.29
CA LEU A 25 -35.00 44.72 -4.50
C LEU A 25 -34.32 43.96 -5.64
N TYR A 26 -34.01 44.61 -6.77
CA TYR A 26 -33.33 43.97 -7.89
C TYR A 26 -31.91 43.50 -7.53
N LEU A 27 -31.14 44.31 -6.79
CA LEU A 27 -29.81 43.93 -6.30
C LEU A 27 -29.86 42.77 -5.30
N LEU A 28 -30.86 42.75 -4.41
CA LEU A 28 -31.07 41.63 -3.48
C LEU A 28 -31.45 40.34 -4.20
N TRP A 29 -32.35 40.41 -5.20
CA TRP A 29 -32.74 39.26 -6.01
C TRP A 29 -31.60 38.71 -6.86
N THR A 30 -30.78 39.58 -7.46
CA THR A 30 -29.60 39.17 -8.23
C THR A 30 -28.51 38.57 -7.33
N ALA A 31 -28.28 39.14 -6.15
CA ALA A 31 -27.36 38.57 -5.16
C ALA A 31 -27.86 37.20 -4.64
N ALA A 32 -29.16 37.06 -4.37
CA ALA A 32 -29.76 35.80 -3.94
C ALA A 32 -29.69 34.71 -5.04
N ALA A 33 -29.93 35.09 -6.30
CA ALA A 33 -29.78 34.19 -7.45
C ALA A 33 -28.32 33.75 -7.66
N ALA A 34 -27.36 34.66 -7.48
CA ALA A 34 -25.94 34.30 -7.54
C ALA A 34 -25.54 33.33 -6.40
N LEU A 35 -26.05 33.57 -5.18
CA LEU A 35 -25.78 32.70 -4.03
C LEU A 35 -26.38 31.29 -4.20
N SER A 36 -27.58 31.18 -4.78
CA SER A 36 -28.23 29.88 -5.01
C SER A 36 -27.47 29.04 -6.05
N VAL A 37 -26.98 29.66 -7.12
CA VAL A 37 -26.14 28.98 -8.14
C VAL A 37 -24.83 28.46 -7.54
N VAL A 38 -24.16 29.27 -6.71
CA VAL A 38 -22.93 28.85 -6.02
C VAL A 38 -23.22 27.68 -5.05
N THR A 39 -24.34 27.74 -4.32
CA THR A 39 -24.73 26.69 -3.37
C THR A 39 -24.98 25.36 -4.07
N VAL A 40 -25.71 25.37 -5.20
CA VAL A 40 -25.94 24.18 -6.03
C VAL A 40 -24.64 23.61 -6.57
N PHE A 41 -23.72 24.46 -7.03
CA PHE A 41 -22.40 24.03 -7.52
C PHE A 41 -21.56 23.35 -6.43
N VAL A 42 -21.57 23.88 -5.21
CA VAL A 42 -20.88 23.29 -4.06
C VAL A 42 -21.49 21.93 -3.68
N ILE A 43 -22.82 21.80 -3.68
CA ILE A 43 -23.53 20.53 -3.39
C ILE A 43 -23.18 19.46 -4.44
N ILE A 44 -23.17 19.81 -5.73
CA ILE A 44 -22.81 18.87 -6.81
C ILE A 44 -21.35 18.41 -6.67
N LYS A 45 -20.42 19.34 -6.38
CA LYS A 45 -18.99 19.02 -6.21
C LYS A 45 -18.75 18.16 -4.98
N ALA A 46 -19.41 18.47 -3.86
CA ALA A 46 -19.37 17.66 -2.64
C ALA A 46 -19.97 16.26 -2.85
N GLY A 47 -21.10 16.16 -3.58
CA GLY A 47 -21.71 14.88 -3.92
C GLY A 47 -20.85 13.99 -4.82
N LYS A 48 -20.16 14.56 -5.82
CA LYS A 48 -19.19 13.83 -6.65
C LYS A 48 -17.96 13.37 -5.86
N ALA A 49 -17.45 14.21 -4.96
CA ALA A 49 -16.34 13.85 -4.08
C ALA A 49 -16.75 12.77 -3.07
N TYR A 50 -17.98 12.81 -2.56
CA TYR A 50 -18.53 11.81 -1.65
C TYR A 50 -18.70 10.45 -2.33
N LYS A 51 -19.27 10.40 -3.54
CA LYS A 51 -19.42 9.13 -4.29
C LYS A 51 -18.08 8.47 -4.59
N ARG A 52 -17.07 9.24 -5.04
CA ARG A 52 -15.72 8.72 -5.27
C ARG A 52 -15.05 8.23 -3.99
N ARG A 53 -15.23 8.95 -2.87
CA ARG A 53 -14.77 8.48 -1.57
C ARG A 53 -15.50 7.21 -1.14
N GLN A 54 -16.79 7.10 -1.41
CA GLN A 54 -17.57 5.92 -1.05
C GLN A 54 -17.19 4.69 -1.87
N GLU A 55 -16.89 4.85 -3.16
CA GLU A 55 -16.36 3.78 -4.02
C GLU A 55 -14.97 3.33 -3.52
N ILE A 56 -14.04 4.28 -3.30
CA ILE A 56 -12.70 3.98 -2.77
C ILE A 56 -12.79 3.34 -1.37
N VAL A 57 -13.63 3.86 -0.47
CA VAL A 57 -13.84 3.30 0.86
C VAL A 57 -14.49 1.92 0.78
N GLY A 58 -15.42 1.71 -0.14
CA GLY A 58 -16.07 0.42 -0.35
C GLY A 58 -15.09 -0.64 -0.86
N GLU A 59 -14.25 -0.29 -1.83
CA GLU A 59 -13.19 -1.17 -2.34
C GLU A 59 -12.15 -1.47 -1.27
N GLN A 60 -11.73 -0.46 -0.50
CA GLN A 60 -10.81 -0.63 0.64
C GLN A 60 -11.43 -1.52 1.72
N MET A 61 -12.70 -1.33 2.08
CA MET A 61 -13.37 -2.19 3.07
C MET A 61 -13.48 -3.63 2.58
N ALA A 62 -13.82 -3.86 1.30
CA ALA A 62 -13.90 -5.20 0.75
C ALA A 62 -12.53 -5.90 0.75
N GLN A 63 -11.45 -5.16 0.48
CA GLN A 63 -10.09 -5.67 0.59
C GLN A 63 -9.73 -5.99 2.06
N MET A 64 -10.01 -5.07 2.99
CA MET A 64 -9.78 -5.29 4.42
C MET A 64 -10.56 -6.49 4.98
N GLU A 65 -11.80 -6.72 4.53
CA GLU A 65 -12.59 -7.89 4.93
C GLU A 65 -11.96 -9.19 4.43
N ARG A 66 -11.48 -9.22 3.17
CA ARG A 66 -10.75 -10.37 2.62
C ARG A 66 -9.45 -10.62 3.37
N ASP A 67 -8.66 -9.58 3.60
CA ASP A 67 -7.40 -9.67 4.32
C ASP A 67 -7.63 -10.17 5.74
N ARG A 68 -8.66 -9.67 6.42
CA ARG A 68 -9.04 -10.15 7.76
C ARG A 68 -9.45 -11.62 7.74
N ALA A 69 -10.22 -12.06 6.75
CA ALA A 69 -10.62 -13.46 6.63
C ALA A 69 -9.41 -14.39 6.42
N LEU A 70 -8.45 -13.97 5.59
CA LEU A 70 -7.20 -14.72 5.36
C LEU A 70 -6.31 -14.73 6.60
N TYR A 71 -6.15 -13.59 7.27
CA TYR A 71 -5.42 -13.50 8.52
C TYR A 71 -5.99 -14.47 9.57
N GLU A 72 -7.30 -14.46 9.80
CA GLU A 72 -7.94 -15.38 10.77
C GLU A 72 -7.81 -16.85 10.35
N LYS A 73 -7.89 -17.15 9.04
CA LYS A 73 -7.73 -18.51 8.50
C LYS A 73 -6.34 -19.08 8.80
N TYR A 74 -5.27 -18.28 8.68
CA TYR A 74 -3.90 -18.76 8.76
C TYR A 74 -3.21 -18.49 10.10
N LYS A 75 -3.77 -17.65 10.97
CA LYS A 75 -3.17 -17.29 12.27
C LYS A 75 -2.83 -18.50 13.16
N ASN A 76 -3.68 -19.54 13.13
CA ASN A 76 -3.49 -20.79 13.87
C ASN A 76 -3.80 -22.01 12.98
N ALA A 77 -3.49 -21.92 11.68
CA ALA A 77 -3.74 -23.02 10.75
C ALA A 77 -2.91 -24.26 11.12
N ASP A 78 -3.55 -25.43 11.06
CA ASP A 78 -2.86 -26.71 11.19
C ASP A 78 -2.16 -27.11 9.88
N PHE A 79 -1.27 -28.10 9.97
CA PHE A 79 -0.48 -28.56 8.82
C PHE A 79 -1.35 -28.99 7.63
N GLU A 80 -2.48 -29.66 7.88
CA GLU A 80 -3.41 -30.08 6.81
C GLU A 80 -4.06 -28.88 6.10
N THR A 81 -4.39 -27.80 6.82
CA THR A 81 -4.87 -26.55 6.21
C THR A 81 -3.80 -25.91 5.34
N LEU A 82 -2.53 -25.86 5.79
CA LEU A 82 -1.42 -25.33 4.99
C LEU A 82 -1.20 -26.15 3.72
N LYS A 83 -1.24 -27.48 3.84
CA LYS A 83 -1.03 -28.42 2.74
C LYS A 83 -2.08 -28.31 1.65
N ASN A 84 -3.34 -28.12 2.02
CA ASN A 84 -4.46 -28.06 1.07
C ASN A 84 -4.74 -26.64 0.53
N ALA A 85 -4.13 -25.60 1.11
CA ALA A 85 -4.30 -24.22 0.66
C ALA A 85 -3.77 -23.96 -0.76
N GLU A 86 -4.38 -23.01 -1.47
CA GLU A 86 -3.80 -22.47 -2.70
C GLU A 86 -2.51 -21.70 -2.37
N PRO A 87 -1.41 -21.89 -3.13
CA PRO A 87 -0.12 -21.26 -2.84
C PRO A 87 -0.13 -19.74 -2.63
N ARG A 88 -0.74 -18.94 -3.51
CA ARG A 88 -0.75 -17.47 -3.36
C ARG A 88 -1.54 -17.05 -2.13
N GLU A 89 -2.71 -17.65 -1.92
CA GLU A 89 -3.57 -17.41 -0.76
C GLU A 89 -2.83 -17.71 0.55
N LEU A 90 -2.12 -18.83 0.62
CA LEU A 90 -1.32 -19.24 1.77
C LEU A 90 -0.21 -18.23 2.08
N ILE A 91 0.58 -17.85 1.08
CA ILE A 91 1.73 -16.94 1.25
C ILE A 91 1.24 -15.58 1.73
N TYR A 92 0.23 -15.02 1.06
CA TYR A 92 -0.34 -13.73 1.41
C TYR A 92 -0.98 -13.76 2.81
N GLY A 93 -1.74 -14.81 3.13
CA GLY A 93 -2.37 -14.98 4.45
C GLY A 93 -1.37 -15.04 5.62
N LEU A 94 -0.20 -15.65 5.41
CA LEU A 94 0.89 -15.64 6.39
C LEU A 94 1.61 -14.29 6.44
N ALA A 95 1.85 -13.65 5.29
CA ALA A 95 2.46 -12.32 5.20
C ALA A 95 1.63 -11.25 5.92
N LEU A 96 0.30 -11.32 5.84
CA LEU A 96 -0.63 -10.43 6.56
C LEU A 96 -0.41 -10.46 8.08
N GLN A 97 0.03 -11.58 8.65
CA GLN A 97 0.32 -11.67 10.09
C GLN A 97 1.54 -10.84 10.47
N VAL A 98 2.56 -10.81 9.60
CA VAL A 98 3.74 -9.97 9.78
C VAL A 98 3.39 -8.51 9.56
N GLN A 99 2.63 -8.21 8.50
CA GLN A 99 2.16 -6.86 8.20
C GLN A 99 1.37 -6.27 9.38
N ALA A 100 0.44 -7.03 9.97
CA ALA A 100 -0.36 -6.58 11.11
C ALA A 100 0.49 -6.23 12.34
N GLN A 101 1.60 -6.94 12.56
CA GLN A 101 2.55 -6.66 13.64
C GLN A 101 3.40 -5.41 13.35
N VAL A 102 3.93 -5.32 12.12
CA VAL A 102 4.90 -4.29 11.73
C VAL A 102 4.25 -2.93 11.46
N GLN A 103 3.04 -2.87 10.89
CA GLN A 103 2.38 -1.63 10.46
C GLN A 103 2.14 -0.62 11.59
N ASN A 104 1.90 -1.10 12.82
CA ASN A 104 1.59 -0.25 13.97
C ASN A 104 2.78 -0.11 14.94
N ALA A 105 3.95 -0.64 14.59
CA ALA A 105 5.11 -0.63 15.45
C ALA A 105 5.77 0.76 15.47
N PRO A 106 6.25 1.24 16.64
CA PRO A 106 7.04 2.47 16.71
C PRO A 106 8.33 2.40 15.89
N ASN A 107 8.93 1.22 15.80
CA ASN A 107 10.09 0.93 14.97
C ASN A 107 9.85 -0.34 14.13
N PRO A 108 9.26 -0.20 12.93
CA PRO A 108 8.90 -1.32 12.05
C PRO A 108 10.09 -2.22 11.68
N ASN A 109 11.25 -1.63 11.39
CA ASN A 109 12.44 -2.36 10.96
C ASN A 109 13.03 -3.19 12.10
N GLU A 110 13.07 -2.64 13.31
CA GLU A 110 13.56 -3.35 14.49
C GLU A 110 12.62 -4.50 14.88
N LEU A 111 11.30 -4.25 14.87
CA LEU A 111 10.32 -5.30 15.12
C LEU A 111 10.45 -6.41 14.07
N PHE A 112 10.48 -6.04 12.78
CA PHE A 112 10.65 -7.01 11.70
C PHE A 112 11.87 -7.89 11.92
N MET A 113 13.03 -7.30 12.24
CA MET A 113 14.26 -8.05 12.52
C MET A 113 14.20 -8.91 13.78
N SER A 114 13.33 -8.59 14.74
CA SER A 114 13.12 -9.42 15.93
C SER A 114 12.23 -10.65 15.67
N LEU A 115 11.46 -10.66 14.56
CA LEU A 115 10.59 -11.79 14.21
C LEU A 115 11.42 -13.04 13.82
N PRO A 116 10.87 -14.25 13.99
CA PRO A 116 11.50 -15.48 13.50
C PRO A 116 11.80 -15.41 12.00
N SER A 117 12.92 -16.01 11.57
CA SER A 117 13.35 -16.00 10.16
C SER A 117 12.26 -16.48 9.21
N PHE A 118 11.54 -17.54 9.56
CA PHE A 118 10.39 -18.04 8.80
C PHE A 118 9.37 -16.94 8.48
N GLN A 119 8.95 -16.17 9.48
CA GLN A 119 7.98 -15.09 9.30
C GLN A 119 8.54 -13.98 8.41
N ARG A 120 9.79 -13.56 8.66
CA ARG A 120 10.46 -12.53 7.84
C ARG A 120 10.56 -12.95 6.38
N TYR A 121 10.91 -14.22 6.13
CA TYR A 121 11.09 -14.76 4.79
C TYR A 121 9.77 -14.81 4.02
N ILE A 122 8.68 -15.30 4.64
CA ILE A 122 7.38 -15.31 3.98
C ILE A 122 6.90 -13.90 3.61
N TYR A 123 7.04 -12.94 4.53
CA TYR A 123 6.69 -11.55 4.26
C TYR A 123 7.53 -10.95 3.11
N SER A 124 8.84 -11.22 3.11
CA SER A 124 9.76 -10.72 2.09
C SER A 124 9.48 -11.34 0.71
N LEU A 125 9.13 -12.63 0.68
CA LEU A 125 8.78 -13.35 -0.56
C LEU A 125 7.45 -12.88 -1.14
N ASP A 126 6.45 -12.56 -0.30
CA ASP A 126 5.19 -11.99 -0.77
C ASP A 126 5.41 -10.62 -1.43
N ILE A 127 6.18 -9.74 -0.80
CA ILE A 127 6.54 -8.43 -1.37
C ILE A 127 7.37 -8.59 -2.66
N PHE A 128 8.32 -9.53 -2.68
CA PHE A 128 9.06 -9.86 -3.90
C PHE A 128 8.12 -10.29 -5.03
N LEU A 129 7.15 -11.18 -4.75
CA LEU A 129 6.17 -11.60 -5.75
C LEU A 129 5.31 -10.43 -6.23
N GLU A 130 4.94 -9.48 -5.40
CA GLU A 130 4.13 -8.32 -5.80
C GLU A 130 4.92 -7.34 -6.66
N ASP A 131 6.08 -6.89 -6.19
CA ASP A 131 6.85 -5.85 -6.89
C ASP A 131 7.45 -6.34 -8.22
N THR A 132 7.77 -7.64 -8.30
CA THR A 132 8.31 -8.23 -9.53
C THR A 132 7.27 -8.45 -10.63
N GLU A 133 5.97 -8.22 -10.37
CA GLU A 133 4.95 -8.19 -11.43
C GLU A 133 5.25 -7.12 -12.49
N LYS A 134 5.93 -6.04 -12.08
CA LYS A 134 6.35 -4.98 -13.01
C LYS A 134 7.69 -5.27 -13.65
N SER A 135 8.70 -5.61 -12.85
CA SER A 135 10.08 -5.92 -13.27
C SER A 135 10.90 -6.33 -12.04
N LEU A 136 12.00 -7.06 -12.24
CA LEU A 136 12.88 -7.45 -11.14
C LEU A 136 13.45 -6.23 -10.40
N SER A 137 13.87 -5.21 -11.14
CA SER A 137 14.43 -3.98 -10.59
C SER A 137 13.42 -3.15 -9.79
N SER A 138 12.10 -3.32 -10.02
CA SER A 138 11.07 -2.62 -9.23
C SER A 138 11.11 -3.03 -7.76
N PHE A 139 11.35 -4.30 -7.46
CA PHE A 139 11.52 -4.76 -6.08
C PHE A 139 12.66 -4.02 -5.36
N PHE A 140 13.83 -3.91 -6.00
CA PHE A 140 14.99 -3.22 -5.40
C PHE A 140 14.84 -1.69 -5.35
N ARG A 141 14.09 -1.09 -6.29
CA ARG A 141 13.80 0.35 -6.29
C ARG A 141 12.80 0.75 -5.20
N ASN A 142 11.87 -0.14 -4.86
CA ASN A 142 10.76 0.16 -3.94
C ASN A 142 11.12 -0.15 -2.47
N ASN A 143 12.09 -1.03 -2.24
CA ASN A 143 12.38 -1.56 -0.91
C ASN A 143 13.81 -1.24 -0.44
N GLY A 144 14.04 -1.37 0.86
CA GLY A 144 15.35 -1.18 1.48
C GLY A 144 15.57 -2.12 2.65
N GLU A 145 16.69 -1.97 3.34
CA GLU A 145 17.00 -2.79 4.51
C GLU A 145 16.03 -2.53 5.67
N PRO A 146 15.66 -3.58 6.45
CA PRO A 146 16.18 -4.96 6.44
C PRO A 146 15.47 -5.93 5.46
N LEU A 147 14.53 -5.44 4.65
CA LEU A 147 13.70 -6.30 3.82
C LEU A 147 14.48 -6.94 2.67
N LEU A 148 15.41 -6.20 2.08
CA LEU A 148 16.24 -6.70 0.97
C LEU A 148 17.11 -7.88 1.40
N SER A 149 17.84 -7.77 2.52
CA SER A 149 18.65 -8.89 3.00
C SER A 149 17.79 -10.12 3.32
N SER A 150 16.64 -9.92 3.97
CA SER A 150 15.70 -10.99 4.29
C SER A 150 15.12 -11.65 3.04
N ALA A 151 14.84 -10.89 1.98
CA ALA A 151 14.36 -11.44 0.71
C ALA A 151 15.42 -12.30 0.02
N ILE A 152 16.69 -11.88 0.02
CA ILE A 152 17.78 -12.66 -0.56
C ILE A 152 17.95 -14.00 0.15
N ASP A 153 17.95 -14.00 1.48
CA ASP A 153 18.01 -15.24 2.26
C ASP A 153 16.79 -16.14 2.00
N ALA A 154 15.60 -15.57 1.92
CA ALA A 154 14.37 -16.32 1.62
C ALA A 154 14.36 -16.93 0.20
N LEU A 155 14.84 -16.18 -0.79
CA LEU A 155 15.00 -16.66 -2.17
C LEU A 155 16.04 -17.79 -2.24
N ARG A 156 17.07 -17.75 -1.39
CA ARG A 156 18.06 -18.83 -1.28
C ARG A 156 17.42 -20.10 -0.72
N GLU A 157 16.69 -20.00 0.38
CA GLU A 157 16.02 -21.14 1.04
C GLU A 157 14.96 -21.84 0.19
N THR A 158 14.34 -21.09 -0.72
CA THR A 158 13.34 -21.58 -1.69
C THR A 158 13.97 -22.05 -3.01
N GLY A 159 15.28 -21.85 -3.20
CA GLY A 159 15.96 -22.17 -4.46
C GLY A 159 15.46 -21.33 -5.65
N LEU A 160 15.08 -20.07 -5.38
CA LEU A 160 14.66 -19.06 -6.35
C LEU A 160 15.71 -17.98 -6.60
N LEU A 161 16.76 -17.93 -5.78
CA LEU A 161 17.84 -16.97 -5.93
C LEU A 161 18.63 -17.24 -7.21
N THR A 162 18.85 -16.20 -8.01
CA THR A 162 19.70 -16.25 -9.20
C THR A 162 20.84 -15.25 -9.07
N THR A 163 21.87 -15.40 -9.91
CA THR A 163 23.01 -14.48 -9.94
C THR A 163 22.60 -13.05 -10.32
N GLU A 164 21.58 -12.90 -11.15
CA GLU A 164 21.01 -11.59 -11.52
C GLU A 164 20.39 -10.90 -10.31
N ILE A 165 19.62 -11.65 -9.49
CA ILE A 165 19.01 -11.13 -8.27
C ILE A 165 20.09 -10.70 -7.27
N GLU A 166 21.10 -11.53 -7.04
CA GLU A 166 22.22 -11.20 -6.13
C GLU A 166 22.97 -9.95 -6.62
N ARG A 167 23.26 -9.87 -7.92
CA ARG A 167 23.99 -8.73 -8.49
C ARG A 167 23.17 -7.45 -8.44
N LEU A 168 21.87 -7.50 -8.70
CA LEU A 168 21.00 -6.33 -8.57
C LEU A 168 20.91 -5.88 -7.11
N CYS A 169 20.81 -6.79 -6.14
CA CYS A 169 20.84 -6.43 -4.73
C CYS A 169 22.08 -5.58 -4.40
N LEU A 170 23.25 -6.00 -4.87
CA LEU A 170 24.51 -5.27 -4.67
C LEU A 170 24.56 -3.92 -5.42
N MET A 171 23.85 -3.76 -6.54
CA MET A 171 23.79 -2.47 -7.26
C MET A 171 22.89 -1.44 -6.57
N PHE A 172 21.89 -1.90 -5.81
CA PHE A 172 20.95 -1.04 -5.08
C PHE A 172 21.35 -0.82 -3.62
N ASP A 173 22.28 -1.62 -3.11
CA ASP A 173 22.92 -1.40 -1.82
C ASP A 173 23.86 -0.19 -1.88
N LYS A 174 23.67 0.75 -0.97
CA LYS A 174 24.46 1.99 -0.89
C LYS A 174 25.87 1.76 -0.36
N ASP A 175 26.07 0.69 0.40
CA ASP A 175 27.35 0.38 1.03
C ASP A 175 28.21 -0.58 0.15
N SER A 176 27.67 -1.02 -0.97
CA SER A 176 28.33 -1.89 -1.93
C SER A 176 29.27 -1.13 -2.88
N GLU A 177 30.39 -1.77 -3.24
CA GLU A 177 31.33 -1.26 -4.26
C GLU A 177 30.84 -1.50 -5.70
N VAL A 178 29.75 -2.25 -5.87
CA VAL A 178 29.19 -2.55 -7.19
C VAL A 178 28.56 -1.29 -7.78
N SER A 179 29.09 -0.83 -8.90
CA SER A 179 28.56 0.34 -9.59
C SER A 179 27.18 0.09 -10.18
N PHE A 180 26.32 1.11 -10.08
CA PHE A 180 25.01 1.14 -10.70
C PHE A 180 25.14 1.14 -12.25
N ASP A 181 24.49 0.19 -12.91
CA ASP A 181 24.55 -0.02 -14.36
C ASP A 181 23.14 -0.19 -14.94
N GLU A 182 22.61 0.87 -15.57
CA GLU A 182 21.25 0.88 -16.11
C GLU A 182 21.06 -0.08 -17.30
N GLU A 183 22.12 -0.34 -18.08
CA GLU A 183 22.05 -1.28 -19.20
C GLU A 183 21.96 -2.73 -18.68
N TYR A 184 22.75 -3.05 -17.66
CA TYR A 184 22.66 -4.34 -16.98
C TYR A 184 21.28 -4.54 -16.33
N ILE A 185 20.76 -3.53 -15.62
CA ILE A 185 19.44 -3.59 -15.00
C ILE A 185 18.35 -3.90 -16.03
N LYS A 186 18.37 -3.20 -17.17
CA LYS A 186 17.39 -3.45 -18.24
C LYS A 186 17.47 -4.87 -18.78
N LYS A 187 18.67 -5.40 -19.02
CA LYS A 187 18.86 -6.79 -19.48
C LYS A 187 18.41 -7.81 -18.43
N ALA A 188 18.67 -7.53 -17.15
CA ALA A 188 18.22 -8.39 -16.06
C ALA A 188 16.69 -8.41 -15.96
N ASP A 189 16.03 -7.26 -16.14
CA ASP A 189 14.56 -7.17 -16.17
C ASP A 189 13.96 -7.95 -17.34
N GLU A 190 14.53 -7.82 -18.54
CA GLU A 190 14.12 -8.59 -19.73
C GLU A 190 14.31 -10.10 -19.50
N SER A 191 15.50 -10.51 -19.06
CA SER A 191 15.82 -11.93 -18.80
C SER A 191 14.95 -12.52 -17.70
N PHE A 192 14.65 -11.75 -16.66
CA PHE A 192 13.76 -12.18 -15.59
C PHE A 192 12.33 -12.34 -16.11
N GLY A 193 11.82 -11.38 -16.89
CA GLY A 193 10.49 -11.47 -17.50
C GLY A 193 10.31 -12.70 -18.40
N ASP A 194 11.36 -13.09 -19.12
CA ASP A 194 11.34 -14.25 -20.02
C ASP A 194 11.43 -15.59 -19.28
N SER A 195 12.13 -15.64 -18.14
CA SER A 195 12.45 -16.90 -17.44
C SER A 195 11.69 -17.13 -16.14
N PHE A 196 11.19 -16.07 -15.50
CA PHE A 196 10.51 -16.17 -14.22
C PHE A 196 9.10 -16.75 -14.38
N ASN A 197 8.92 -17.96 -13.88
CA ASN A 197 7.61 -18.58 -13.81
C ASN A 197 7.00 -18.40 -12.41
N ARG A 198 5.98 -17.53 -12.33
CA ARG A 198 5.28 -17.24 -11.08
C ARG A 198 4.64 -18.46 -10.43
N GLU A 199 4.02 -19.36 -11.20
CA GLU A 199 3.40 -20.57 -10.66
C GLU A 199 4.45 -21.52 -10.04
N THR A 200 5.61 -21.65 -10.68
CA THR A 200 6.73 -22.41 -10.14
C THR A 200 7.27 -21.77 -8.86
N ALA A 201 7.39 -20.44 -8.82
CA ALA A 201 7.82 -19.72 -7.63
C ALA A 201 6.85 -19.95 -6.46
N LEU A 202 5.55 -19.79 -6.70
CA LEU A 202 4.51 -20.04 -5.69
C LEU A 202 4.57 -21.48 -5.15
N LYS A 203 4.77 -22.48 -6.01
CA LYS A 203 4.94 -23.88 -5.58
C LYS A 203 6.17 -24.08 -4.70
N LYS A 204 7.33 -23.55 -5.10
CA LYS A 204 8.57 -23.63 -4.31
C LYS A 204 8.45 -22.95 -2.94
N ILE A 205 7.78 -21.80 -2.87
CA ILE A 205 7.54 -21.10 -1.61
C ILE A 205 6.59 -21.91 -0.72
N LYS A 206 5.53 -22.51 -1.29
CA LYS A 206 4.65 -23.41 -0.54
C LYS A 206 5.40 -24.64 -0.02
N GLU A 207 6.27 -25.25 -0.83
CA GLU A 207 7.11 -26.38 -0.40
C GLU A 207 8.01 -25.99 0.78
N TYR A 208 8.61 -24.80 0.74
CA TYR A 208 9.34 -24.24 1.88
C TYR A 208 8.46 -24.11 3.13
N ILE A 209 7.27 -23.51 3.01
CA ILE A 209 6.32 -23.38 4.14
C ILE A 209 6.00 -24.74 4.76
N LEU A 210 5.70 -25.75 3.94
CA LEU A 210 5.37 -27.08 4.43
C LEU A 210 6.58 -27.76 5.08
N ARG A 211 7.79 -27.58 4.55
CA ARG A 211 9.02 -28.12 5.14
C ARG A 211 9.21 -27.60 6.56
N GLU A 212 9.21 -26.28 6.74
CA GLU A 212 9.44 -25.63 8.05
C GLU A 212 8.38 -26.01 9.09
N ASN A 213 7.12 -26.15 8.68
CA ASN A 213 6.04 -26.53 9.58
C ASN A 213 6.03 -28.04 9.89
N SER A 214 6.52 -28.89 8.99
CA SER A 214 6.65 -30.34 9.23
C SER A 214 7.79 -30.70 10.21
N GLU A 215 8.82 -29.86 10.30
CA GLU A 215 9.93 -30.05 11.24
C GLU A 215 9.57 -29.59 12.65
N SER A 216 8.68 -28.61 12.76
CA SER A 216 8.15 -28.13 14.03
C SER A 216 7.30 -29.19 14.76
N ASP A 217 6.55 -30.02 14.01
CA ASP A 217 5.76 -31.14 14.56
C ASP A 217 6.61 -32.31 15.05
N LYS A 218 7.89 -32.42 14.64
CA LYS A 218 8.80 -33.53 15.04
C LYS A 218 9.52 -33.27 16.36
N ASN A 219 9.47 -32.05 16.88
CA ASN A 219 10.16 -31.63 18.11
C ASN A 219 9.21 -31.48 19.32
N CYS A 220 7.96 -31.96 19.22
CA CYS A 220 7.00 -32.09 20.31
C CYS A 220 6.85 -33.56 20.75
#